data_AF-A0A9P1H4F4-F1
#
_entry.id   AF-A0A9P1H4F4-F1
#
_cell.length_a   1.000
_cell.length_b   1.000
_cell.length_c   1.000
_cell.angle_alpha   90.00
_cell.angle_beta   90.00
_cell.angle_gamma   90.00
#
_symmetry.space_group_name_H-M   'P 1'
#
loop_
_entity.id
_entity.type
_entity.pdbx_description
1 polymer ?
#
loop_
_entity_poly.entity_id
_entity_poly.type
_entity_poly.pdbx_seq_one_letter_code
_entity_poly.pdbx_strand_id
1 'polypeptide(L)'
;MASKVVSRAAGGVVEIAHKQTVQSTGLWETLRRALAIDPERSNGIPLNPYFRNPTPGAADPLSYNDPVTLPAADIAGNPYWKRDSRRNYPRLSVVTQSDAVALLTVGSEAAPKSELIGEAGQQALVAAKEDGQTKGLAAFLEEKTAKAVAADVLVNGLPPLPSGQSLASGSWDVHKYKLTPEKTAYNDLYRPFVPLGSKGVHEIIYATN
;
A
#
# COMPACT_ATOMS: atom_id res chain seq x y z
N MET A 1 -41.24 15.28 -10.11
CA MET A 1 -40.00 15.80 -10.74
C MET A 1 -38.74 15.48 -9.91
N ALA A 2 -38.61 14.25 -9.39
CA ALA A 2 -37.53 13.87 -8.46
C ALA A 2 -36.59 12.76 -8.99
N SER A 3 -36.76 12.30 -10.24
CA SER A 3 -36.05 11.12 -10.74
C SER A 3 -34.80 11.41 -11.59
N LYS A 4 -34.42 12.68 -11.81
CA LYS A 4 -33.30 13.01 -12.72
C LYS A 4 -31.95 13.25 -12.06
N VAL A 5 -31.82 13.10 -10.73
CA VAL A 5 -30.58 13.46 -10.01
C VAL A 5 -29.69 12.25 -9.69
N VAL A 6 -30.00 11.05 -10.19
CA VAL A 6 -29.17 9.88 -9.90
C VAL A 6 -28.32 9.50 -11.12
N SER A 7 -27.00 9.62 -10.92
CA SER A 7 -25.92 8.94 -11.63
C SER A 7 -25.36 9.57 -12.93
N ARG A 8 -24.56 10.62 -12.77
CA ARG A 8 -23.38 10.82 -13.63
C ARG A 8 -22.10 10.63 -12.80
N ALA A 9 -21.91 9.42 -12.31
CA ALA A 9 -20.58 8.93 -11.98
C ALA A 9 -19.97 8.31 -13.24
N ALA A 10 -18.66 8.13 -13.30
CA ALA A 10 -17.97 7.40 -14.38
C ALA A 10 -18.38 5.90 -14.48
N GLY A 11 -19.35 5.46 -13.66
CA GLY A 11 -20.10 4.21 -13.76
C GLY A 11 -21.61 4.44 -13.51
N GLY A 12 -22.18 5.47 -14.13
CA GLY A 12 -23.60 5.84 -13.99
C GLY A 12 -24.56 4.86 -14.65
N VAL A 13 -25.84 5.22 -14.74
CA VAL A 13 -26.85 4.43 -15.48
C VAL A 13 -26.40 4.27 -16.93
N VAL A 14 -26.06 3.03 -17.28
CA VAL A 14 -25.69 2.63 -18.65
C VAL A 14 -26.96 2.21 -19.38
N GLU A 15 -27.10 2.68 -20.61
CA GLU A 15 -28.22 2.31 -21.47
C GLU A 15 -28.27 0.78 -21.71
N ILE A 16 -29.47 0.21 -21.76
CA ILE A 16 -29.69 -1.22 -21.98
C ILE A 16 -29.06 -1.74 -23.27
N ALA A 17 -29.04 -0.93 -24.32
CA ALA A 17 -28.46 -1.32 -25.60
C ALA A 17 -26.95 -1.65 -25.49
N HIS A 18 -26.26 -1.06 -24.51
CA HIS A 18 -24.84 -1.33 -24.24
C HIS A 18 -24.64 -2.53 -23.30
N LYS A 19 -25.71 -3.16 -22.81
CA LYS A 19 -25.66 -4.34 -21.92
C LYS A 19 -25.79 -5.61 -22.74
N GLN A 20 -24.86 -6.54 -22.55
CA GLN A 20 -24.78 -7.81 -23.27
C GLN A 20 -25.82 -8.83 -22.76
N THR A 21 -27.10 -8.49 -22.88
CA THR A 21 -28.23 -9.30 -22.42
C THR A 21 -29.35 -9.33 -23.46
N VAL A 22 -30.13 -10.41 -23.50
CA VAL A 22 -31.29 -10.57 -24.40
C VAL A 22 -32.33 -9.50 -24.09
N GLN A 23 -32.78 -8.75 -25.09
CA GLN A 23 -33.78 -7.69 -24.91
C GLN A 23 -35.14 -8.05 -25.51
N SER A 24 -36.16 -7.37 -25.03
CA SER A 24 -37.45 -7.31 -25.70
C SER A 24 -37.32 -6.51 -27.02
N THR A 25 -38.17 -6.79 -28.00
CA THR A 25 -38.16 -6.13 -29.32
C THR A 25 -39.55 -5.67 -29.73
N GLY A 26 -39.63 -4.62 -30.56
CA GLY A 26 -40.89 -4.11 -31.10
C GLY A 26 -41.84 -3.57 -30.02
N LEU A 27 -43.13 -3.91 -30.13
CA LEU A 27 -44.17 -3.45 -29.21
C LEU A 27 -43.88 -3.84 -27.74
N TRP A 28 -43.28 -5.02 -27.52
CA TRP A 28 -42.95 -5.49 -26.17
C TRP A 28 -41.87 -4.64 -25.49
N GLU A 29 -40.93 -4.07 -26.25
CA GLU A 29 -39.93 -3.15 -25.70
C GLU A 29 -40.56 -1.81 -25.31
N THR A 30 -41.52 -1.31 -26.11
CA THR A 30 -42.26 -0.09 -25.75
C THR A 30 -43.09 -0.29 -24.48
N LEU A 31 -43.72 -1.46 -24.33
CA LEU A 31 -44.47 -1.81 -23.13
C LEU A 31 -43.55 -1.96 -21.91
N ARG A 32 -42.41 -2.65 -22.07
CA ARG A 32 -41.42 -2.83 -21.00
C ARG A 32 -40.90 -1.48 -20.50
N ARG A 33 -40.53 -0.57 -21.42
CA ARG A 33 -40.07 0.78 -21.06
C ARG A 33 -41.13 1.61 -20.36
N ALA A 34 -42.40 1.43 -20.71
CA ALA A 34 -43.51 2.14 -20.07
C ALA A 34 -43.85 1.60 -18.67
N LEU A 35 -43.69 0.30 -18.43
CA LEU A 35 -44.10 -0.35 -17.17
C LEU A 35 -42.95 -0.63 -16.20
N ALA A 36 -41.68 -0.57 -16.63
CA ALA A 36 -40.54 -0.81 -15.77
C ALA A 36 -40.25 0.38 -14.84
N ILE A 37 -39.94 0.09 -13.57
CA ILE A 37 -39.51 1.09 -12.57
C ILE A 37 -38.20 1.76 -13.01
N ASP A 38 -37.26 0.95 -13.53
CA ASP A 38 -36.04 1.40 -14.16
C ASP A 38 -35.98 0.81 -15.57
N PRO A 39 -36.28 1.60 -16.62
CA PRO A 39 -36.27 1.12 -17.98
C PRO A 39 -34.87 0.78 -18.46
N GLU A 40 -33.81 1.17 -17.73
CA GLU A 40 -32.43 0.83 -18.03
C GLU A 40 -31.95 -0.45 -17.32
N ARG A 41 -32.78 -1.12 -16.52
CA ARG A 41 -32.45 -2.41 -15.91
C ARG A 41 -32.60 -3.58 -16.91
N SER A 42 -31.56 -4.42 -17.00
CA SER A 42 -31.56 -5.63 -17.83
C SER A 42 -32.21 -6.85 -17.15
N ASN A 43 -32.63 -7.84 -17.93
CA ASN A 43 -33.15 -9.14 -17.44
C ASN A 43 -32.05 -10.12 -16.94
N GLY A 44 -30.78 -9.84 -17.23
CA GLY A 44 -29.64 -10.67 -16.82
C GLY A 44 -29.47 -11.97 -17.61
N ILE A 45 -30.18 -12.15 -18.73
CA ILE A 45 -30.04 -13.32 -19.61
C ILE A 45 -28.95 -12.99 -20.65
N PRO A 46 -27.80 -13.69 -20.67
CA PRO A 46 -26.74 -13.41 -21.64
C PRO A 46 -27.18 -13.68 -23.09
N LEU A 47 -26.56 -12.99 -24.04
CA LEU A 47 -26.81 -13.24 -25.47
C LEU A 47 -26.15 -14.55 -25.91
N ASN A 48 -26.95 -15.61 -26.16
CA ASN A 48 -26.46 -16.93 -26.59
C ASN A 48 -25.46 -16.91 -27.77
N PRO A 49 -25.61 -16.06 -28.81
CA PRO A 49 -24.68 -16.06 -29.94
C PRO A 49 -23.26 -15.59 -29.59
N TYR A 50 -23.09 -14.82 -28.51
CA TYR A 50 -21.81 -14.18 -28.14
C TYR A 50 -21.26 -14.71 -26.81
N PHE A 51 -22.15 -15.05 -25.88
CA PHE A 51 -21.74 -15.52 -24.57
C PHE A 51 -21.20 -16.94 -24.66
N ARG A 52 -19.88 -17.09 -24.49
CA ARG A 52 -19.17 -18.38 -24.54
C ARG A 52 -19.34 -19.09 -25.88
N ASN A 53 -19.40 -18.31 -26.95
CA ASN A 53 -19.42 -18.81 -28.32
C ASN A 53 -18.37 -18.03 -29.15
N PRO A 54 -17.34 -18.70 -29.70
CA PRO A 54 -17.10 -20.14 -29.72
C PRO A 54 -16.92 -20.75 -28.32
N THR A 55 -17.23 -22.05 -28.18
CA THR A 55 -16.99 -22.75 -26.91
C THR A 55 -15.48 -22.76 -26.61
N PRO A 56 -15.06 -22.82 -25.34
CA PRO A 56 -13.63 -22.76 -25.01
C PRO A 56 -12.76 -23.81 -25.71
N GLY A 57 -13.31 -24.98 -26.04
CA GLY A 57 -12.59 -26.05 -26.75
C GLY A 57 -12.69 -26.01 -28.27
N ALA A 58 -13.38 -25.01 -28.86
CA ALA A 58 -13.46 -24.85 -30.30
C ALA A 58 -12.31 -24.01 -30.88
N ALA A 59 -11.50 -23.36 -30.02
CA ALA A 59 -10.25 -22.75 -30.43
C ALA A 59 -9.21 -23.83 -30.74
N ASP A 60 -8.36 -23.58 -31.74
CA ASP A 60 -7.25 -24.46 -32.06
C ASP A 60 -6.27 -24.52 -30.86
N PRO A 61 -6.03 -25.70 -30.27
CA PRO A 61 -5.12 -25.84 -29.13
C PRO A 61 -3.68 -25.43 -29.45
N LEU A 62 -3.28 -25.41 -30.73
CA LEU A 62 -1.94 -25.02 -31.16
C LEU A 62 -1.80 -23.51 -31.43
N SER A 63 -2.91 -22.76 -31.40
CA SER A 63 -2.89 -21.31 -31.62
C SER A 63 -2.31 -20.52 -30.46
N TYR A 64 -2.24 -21.11 -29.27
CA TYR A 64 -1.75 -20.46 -28.06
C TYR A 64 -0.24 -20.63 -27.93
N ASN A 65 0.45 -19.51 -27.73
CA ASN A 65 1.86 -19.47 -27.39
C ASN A 65 2.00 -18.89 -25.98
N ASP A 66 2.78 -19.56 -25.13
CA ASP A 66 3.05 -19.09 -23.78
C ASP A 66 3.72 -17.71 -23.82
N PRO A 67 3.12 -16.68 -23.18
CA PRO A 67 3.73 -15.37 -23.15
C PRO A 67 4.97 -15.42 -22.26
N VAL A 68 6.05 -14.85 -22.77
CA VAL A 68 7.32 -14.73 -22.06
C VAL A 68 7.68 -13.25 -21.95
N THR A 69 8.31 -12.86 -20.84
CA THR A 69 8.69 -11.46 -20.59
C THR A 69 10.17 -11.24 -20.84
N LEU A 70 10.52 -10.16 -21.53
CA LEU A 70 11.91 -9.70 -21.58
C LEU A 70 12.20 -8.86 -20.32
N PRO A 71 13.33 -9.08 -19.63
CA PRO A 71 14.52 -9.84 -20.05
C PRO A 71 14.53 -11.34 -19.64
N ALA A 72 13.51 -11.84 -18.95
CA ALA A 72 13.51 -13.21 -18.42
C ALA A 72 13.56 -14.30 -19.51
N ALA A 73 13.05 -14.01 -20.71
CA ALA A 73 13.01 -14.92 -21.85
C ALA A 73 14.26 -14.90 -22.74
N ASP A 74 15.22 -14.00 -22.47
CA ASP A 74 16.40 -13.86 -23.33
C ASP A 74 17.28 -15.13 -23.26
N ILE A 75 17.70 -15.61 -24.43
CA ILE A 75 18.53 -16.80 -24.62
C ILE A 75 20.01 -16.46 -24.34
N ALA A 76 20.41 -15.22 -24.61
CA ALA A 76 21.76 -14.72 -24.35
C ALA A 76 21.79 -13.82 -23.11
N GLY A 77 22.93 -13.73 -22.43
CA GLY A 77 23.13 -12.74 -21.37
C GLY A 77 22.25 -12.90 -20.12
N ASN A 78 21.50 -14.00 -20.00
CA ASN A 78 20.49 -14.20 -18.96
C ASN A 78 20.85 -15.42 -18.07
N PRO A 79 21.90 -15.34 -17.24
CA PRO A 79 22.26 -16.43 -16.34
C PRO A 79 21.31 -16.49 -15.12
N TYR A 80 20.96 -17.70 -14.68
CA TYR A 80 19.97 -17.91 -13.61
C TYR A 80 20.34 -17.22 -12.29
N TRP A 81 21.61 -17.21 -11.91
CA TRP A 81 22.05 -16.62 -10.63
C TRP A 81 21.79 -15.10 -10.52
N LYS A 82 21.70 -14.37 -11.64
CA LYS A 82 21.34 -12.93 -11.64
C LYS A 82 19.84 -12.69 -11.38
N ARG A 83 19.00 -13.67 -11.69
CA ARG A 83 17.54 -13.63 -11.53
C ARG A 83 17.02 -14.51 -10.40
N ASP A 84 17.92 -15.11 -9.62
CA ASP A 84 17.57 -15.99 -8.50
C ASP A 84 17.19 -15.15 -7.26
N SER A 85 15.97 -14.62 -7.27
CA SER A 85 15.41 -13.90 -6.11
C SER A 85 15.18 -14.81 -4.91
N ARG A 86 15.09 -16.13 -5.10
CA ARG A 86 14.89 -17.09 -4.00
C ARG A 86 16.12 -17.19 -3.12
N ARG A 87 17.33 -17.12 -3.69
CA ARG A 87 18.58 -17.10 -2.93
C ARG A 87 19.02 -15.70 -2.51
N ASN A 88 18.58 -14.67 -3.24
CA ASN A 88 18.87 -13.28 -2.92
C ASN A 88 17.82 -12.66 -1.97
N TYR A 89 17.41 -13.41 -0.93
CA TYR A 89 16.47 -12.92 0.06
C TYR A 89 17.18 -12.05 1.11
N PRO A 90 16.54 -10.99 1.62
CA PRO A 90 17.12 -10.19 2.70
C PRO A 90 17.26 -11.05 3.96
N ARG A 91 18.45 -11.02 4.58
CA ARG A 91 18.69 -11.75 5.84
C ARG A 91 17.98 -11.05 7.00
N LEU A 92 17.46 -11.85 7.92
CA LEU A 92 16.90 -11.34 9.17
C LEU A 92 18.01 -10.70 10.01
N SER A 93 17.85 -9.43 10.36
CA SER A 93 18.70 -8.74 11.33
C SER A 93 18.11 -8.88 12.73
N VAL A 94 18.85 -9.52 13.63
CA VAL A 94 18.48 -9.64 15.05
C VAL A 94 19.46 -8.80 15.85
N VAL A 95 18.94 -7.86 16.63
CA VAL A 95 19.75 -6.96 17.48
C VAL A 95 19.49 -7.33 18.93
N THR A 96 20.54 -7.74 19.65
CA THR A 96 20.47 -7.99 21.09
C THR A 96 20.76 -6.72 21.89
N GLN A 97 20.51 -6.77 23.19
CA GLN A 97 20.81 -5.65 24.08
C GLN A 97 22.30 -5.29 24.07
N SER A 98 23.20 -6.29 24.00
CA SER A 98 24.64 -6.04 23.93
C SER A 98 25.06 -5.43 22.60
N ASP A 99 24.42 -5.82 21.50
CA ASP A 99 24.69 -5.22 20.18
C ASP A 99 24.25 -3.76 20.15
N ALA A 100 23.11 -3.42 20.78
CA ALA A 100 22.65 -2.04 20.89
C ALA A 100 23.63 -1.17 21.72
N VAL A 101 24.12 -1.69 22.86
CA VAL A 101 25.13 -0.99 23.68
C VAL A 101 26.43 -0.78 22.89
N ALA A 102 26.87 -1.80 22.15
CA ALA A 102 28.06 -1.69 21.30
C ALA A 102 27.90 -0.59 20.25
N LEU A 103 26.77 -0.57 19.52
CA LEU A 103 26.46 0.47 18.53
C LEU A 103 26.42 1.87 19.14
N LEU A 104 25.87 2.02 20.35
CA LEU A 104 25.85 3.32 21.04
C LEU A 104 27.24 3.77 21.49
N THR A 105 28.12 2.83 21.83
CA THR A 105 29.47 3.09 22.36
C THR A 105 30.47 3.43 21.25
N VAL A 106 30.58 2.58 20.23
CA VAL A 106 31.59 2.72 19.16
C VAL A 106 31.04 3.40 17.90
N GLY A 107 29.72 3.47 17.76
CA GLY A 107 29.04 3.99 16.58
C GLY A 107 28.68 2.91 15.56
N SER A 108 28.34 3.36 14.35
CA SER A 108 28.02 2.51 13.20
C SER A 108 29.01 2.74 12.06
N GLU A 109 29.00 1.89 11.05
CA GLU A 109 29.82 2.10 9.85
C GLU A 109 29.56 3.46 9.18
N ALA A 110 28.30 3.91 9.18
CA ALA A 110 27.90 5.20 8.61
C ALA A 110 28.29 6.41 9.49
N ALA A 111 28.43 6.20 10.80
CA ALA A 111 28.73 7.25 11.78
C ALA A 111 29.58 6.67 12.93
N PRO A 112 30.91 6.54 12.73
CA PRO A 112 31.82 6.03 13.75
C PRO A 112 32.04 7.07 14.85
N LYS A 113 32.03 6.65 16.13
CA LYS A 113 32.29 7.52 17.29
C LYS A 113 33.69 7.32 17.88
N SER A 114 34.34 6.21 17.54
CA SER A 114 35.73 5.91 17.92
C SER A 114 36.52 5.46 16.70
N GLU A 115 37.83 5.77 16.69
CA GLU A 115 38.74 5.27 15.66
C GLU A 115 39.06 3.79 15.92
N LEU A 116 38.38 2.91 15.19
CA LEU A 116 38.56 1.47 15.30
C LEU A 116 39.64 0.97 14.32
N ILE A 117 40.90 1.35 14.56
CA ILE A 117 42.02 0.97 13.70
C ILE A 117 42.87 -0.10 14.39
N GLY A 118 43.15 -1.19 13.67
CA GLY A 118 44.07 -2.26 14.12
C GLY A 118 43.58 -3.03 15.35
N GLU A 119 44.51 -3.58 16.13
CA GLU A 119 44.20 -4.38 17.33
C GLU A 119 43.45 -3.60 18.41
N ALA A 120 43.74 -2.31 18.56
CA ALA A 120 43.04 -1.45 19.53
C ALA A 120 41.53 -1.32 19.21
N GLY A 121 41.19 -1.25 17.91
CA GLY A 121 39.79 -1.25 17.46
C GLY A 121 39.08 -2.57 17.73
N GLN A 122 39.76 -3.71 17.53
CA GLN A 122 39.21 -5.02 17.85
C GLN A 122 38.95 -5.18 19.35
N GLN A 123 39.89 -4.75 20.19
CA GLN A 123 39.73 -4.78 21.64
C GLN A 123 38.57 -3.88 22.10
N ALA A 124 38.43 -2.68 21.52
CA ALA A 124 37.32 -1.78 21.82
C ALA A 124 35.95 -2.39 21.46
N LEU A 125 35.85 -3.13 20.36
CA LEU A 125 34.62 -3.83 19.96
C LEU A 125 34.27 -4.98 20.91
N VAL A 126 35.27 -5.75 21.33
CA VAL A 126 35.08 -6.84 22.30
C VAL A 126 34.66 -6.28 23.66
N ALA A 127 35.35 -5.26 24.15
CA ALA A 127 35.01 -4.61 25.42
C ALA A 127 33.60 -4.04 25.41
N ALA A 128 33.19 -3.36 24.33
CA ALA A 128 31.84 -2.80 24.21
C ALA A 128 30.75 -3.90 24.20
N LYS A 129 31.03 -5.06 23.62
CA LYS A 129 30.11 -6.21 23.62
C LYS A 129 30.02 -6.87 24.99
N GLU A 130 31.15 -7.06 25.67
CA GLU A 130 31.21 -7.62 27.02
C GLU A 130 30.51 -6.71 28.05
N ASP A 131 30.73 -5.40 27.97
CA ASP A 131 30.03 -4.41 28.79
C ASP A 131 28.52 -4.50 28.57
N GLY A 132 28.07 -4.62 27.33
CA GLY A 132 26.66 -4.79 26.99
C GLY A 132 26.03 -6.08 27.52
N GLN A 133 26.80 -7.18 27.60
CA GLN A 133 26.32 -8.46 28.14
C GLN A 133 26.27 -8.49 29.67
N THR A 134 27.22 -7.82 30.34
CA THR A 134 27.40 -7.88 31.80
C THR A 134 26.59 -6.81 32.54
N LYS A 135 26.61 -5.57 32.05
CA LYS A 135 25.97 -4.41 32.69
C LYS A 135 24.57 -4.14 32.12
N GLY A 136 24.34 -4.52 30.86
CA GLY A 136 23.09 -4.27 30.15
C GLY A 136 22.89 -2.79 29.76
N LEU A 137 21.82 -2.53 29.01
CA LEU A 137 21.53 -1.20 28.45
C LEU A 137 21.16 -0.17 29.53
N ALA A 138 20.52 -0.59 30.62
CA ALA A 138 20.07 0.32 31.68
C ALA A 138 21.26 1.02 32.37
N ALA A 139 22.25 0.24 32.81
CA ALA A 139 23.47 0.77 33.42
C ALA A 139 24.25 1.68 32.45
N PHE A 140 24.29 1.33 31.17
CA PHE A 140 24.94 2.17 30.15
C PHE A 140 24.27 3.55 29.99
N LEU A 141 22.94 3.60 30.04
CA LEU A 141 22.18 4.87 29.95
C LEU A 141 22.36 5.75 31.19
N GLU A 142 22.51 5.13 32.36
CA GLU A 142 22.81 5.84 33.62
C GLU A 142 24.22 6.44 33.59
N GLU A 143 25.22 5.66 33.15
CA GLU A 143 26.63 6.07 33.11
C GLU A 143 26.91 7.19 32.09
N LYS A 144 26.38 7.07 30.87
CA LYS A 144 26.65 8.01 29.77
C LYS A 144 25.75 9.25 29.77
N THR A 145 24.85 9.38 30.75
CA THR A 145 23.73 10.34 30.82
C THR A 145 22.78 10.23 29.62
N ALA A 146 21.50 9.98 29.90
CA ALA A 146 20.46 9.78 28.89
C ALA A 146 20.38 10.88 27.81
N LYS A 147 20.82 12.11 28.10
CA LYS A 147 20.81 13.25 27.18
C LYS A 147 21.81 13.11 26.02
N ALA A 148 22.97 12.51 26.23
CA ALA A 148 23.96 12.29 25.18
C ALA A 148 23.50 11.19 24.21
N VAL A 149 22.93 10.11 24.74
CA VAL A 149 22.38 9.00 23.96
C VAL A 149 21.09 9.39 23.23
N ALA A 150 20.27 10.26 23.83
CA ALA A 150 19.06 10.78 23.22
C ALA A 150 19.33 11.54 21.91
N ALA A 151 20.50 12.19 21.76
CA ALA A 151 20.86 12.88 20.52
C ALA A 151 21.07 11.92 19.33
N ASP A 152 21.46 10.67 19.61
CA ASP A 152 21.69 9.66 18.57
C ASP A 152 20.42 8.92 18.15
N VAL A 153 19.42 8.86 19.03
CA VAL A 153 18.20 8.05 18.84
C VAL A 153 16.99 8.92 18.47
N LEU A 154 16.91 10.12 19.03
CA LEU A 154 15.78 11.02 18.81
C LEU A 154 15.99 11.87 17.56
N VAL A 155 14.94 12.02 16.78
CA VAL A 155 14.93 12.93 15.64
C VAL A 155 14.46 14.29 16.14
N ASN A 156 15.36 15.29 16.15
CA ASN A 156 15.09 16.63 16.68
C ASN A 156 14.58 16.63 18.14
N GLY A 157 15.06 15.69 18.97
CA GLY A 157 14.66 15.57 20.38
C GLY A 157 13.28 14.95 20.60
N LEU A 158 12.62 14.47 19.55
CA LEU A 158 11.36 13.72 19.61
C LEU A 158 11.59 12.24 19.29
N PRO A 159 10.79 11.33 19.86
CA PRO A 159 10.84 9.92 19.49
C PRO A 159 10.49 9.77 17.99
N PRO A 160 11.11 8.81 17.29
CA PRO A 160 10.79 8.57 15.88
C PRO A 160 9.33 8.15 15.73
N LEU A 161 8.68 8.67 14.69
CA LEU A 161 7.34 8.24 14.31
C LEU A 161 7.36 6.81 13.76
N PRO A 162 6.26 6.04 13.88
CA PRO A 162 6.18 4.73 13.25
C PRO A 162 6.43 4.82 11.74
N SER A 163 7.06 3.80 11.18
CA SER A 163 7.37 3.76 9.76
C SER A 163 6.08 3.69 8.93
N GLY A 164 5.85 4.71 8.11
CA GLY A 164 4.79 4.79 7.11
C GLY A 164 5.36 4.73 5.69
N GLN A 165 6.45 3.98 5.49
CA GLN A 165 7.15 3.95 4.20
C GLN A 165 6.27 3.26 3.17
N SER A 166 5.97 3.96 2.07
CA SER A 166 5.35 3.35 0.92
C SER A 166 6.39 2.56 0.14
N LEU A 167 6.14 1.27 -0.08
CA LEU A 167 6.99 0.42 -0.92
C LEU A 167 7.11 0.94 -2.36
N ALA A 168 6.16 1.76 -2.82
CA ALA A 168 6.14 2.29 -4.18
C ALA A 168 7.00 3.56 -4.35
N SER A 169 7.00 4.47 -3.37
CA SER A 169 7.78 5.72 -3.46
C SER A 169 9.13 5.62 -2.77
N GLY A 170 9.33 4.62 -1.89
CA GLY A 170 10.52 4.52 -1.04
C GLY A 170 10.62 5.65 0.00
N SER A 171 9.68 6.59 0.01
CA SER A 171 9.57 7.69 0.95
C SER A 171 8.56 7.38 2.05
N TRP A 172 8.70 8.04 3.19
CA TRP A 172 7.64 8.08 4.18
C TRP A 172 6.44 8.82 3.56
N ASP A 173 5.32 8.12 3.36
CA ASP A 173 4.08 8.70 2.86
C ASP A 173 2.90 7.99 3.52
N VAL A 174 2.30 8.67 4.49
CA VAL A 174 1.03 8.23 5.06
C VAL A 174 -0.03 8.43 4.00
N HIS A 175 -0.74 7.37 3.61
CA HIS A 175 -1.84 7.47 2.65
C HIS A 175 -2.82 8.57 3.07
N LYS A 176 -2.76 9.71 2.37
CA LYS A 176 -3.61 10.87 2.64
C LYS A 176 -5.00 10.60 2.07
N TYR A 177 -5.89 10.13 2.92
CA TYR A 177 -7.30 10.01 2.56
C TYR A 177 -7.85 11.38 2.16
N LYS A 178 -8.51 11.41 1.00
CA LYS A 178 -9.23 12.59 0.52
C LYS A 178 -10.69 12.22 0.40
N LEU A 179 -11.55 13.07 0.94
CA LEU A 179 -12.96 12.99 0.63
C LEU A 179 -13.13 13.32 -0.86
N THR A 180 -13.83 12.46 -1.58
CA THR A 180 -14.13 12.72 -2.99
C THR A 180 -15.31 13.70 -3.03
N PRO A 181 -15.12 14.93 -3.54
CA PRO A 181 -16.07 16.03 -3.34
C PRO A 181 -17.43 15.84 -4.05
N GLU A 182 -17.52 14.99 -5.08
CA GLU A 182 -18.69 14.92 -5.96
C GLU A 182 -19.19 13.49 -6.27
N LYS A 183 -18.53 12.45 -5.74
CA LYS A 183 -18.80 11.04 -6.10
C LYS A 183 -18.85 10.14 -4.87
N THR A 184 -19.71 10.48 -3.92
CA THR A 184 -20.07 9.54 -2.85
C THR A 184 -21.02 8.48 -3.40
N ALA A 185 -20.89 7.23 -2.95
CA ALA A 185 -21.78 6.13 -3.33
C ALA A 185 -23.25 6.40 -2.94
N TYR A 186 -23.46 7.35 -2.02
CA TYR A 186 -24.76 7.74 -1.49
C TYR A 186 -24.95 9.25 -1.59
N ASN A 187 -26.21 9.66 -1.64
CA ASN A 187 -26.61 11.07 -1.60
C ASN A 187 -26.30 11.68 -0.21
N ASP A 188 -26.20 13.00 -0.14
CA ASP A 188 -25.90 13.79 1.07
C ASP A 188 -26.90 13.59 2.21
N LEU A 189 -28.11 13.12 1.92
CA LEU A 189 -29.11 12.75 2.94
C LEU A 189 -28.71 11.52 3.76
N TYR A 190 -27.73 10.74 3.29
CA TYR A 190 -27.14 9.60 4.01
C TYR A 190 -25.89 9.98 4.79
N ARG A 191 -25.55 11.27 4.88
CA ARG A 191 -24.49 11.73 5.78
C ARG A 191 -24.93 11.45 7.23
N PRO A 192 -24.07 10.88 8.09
CA PRO A 192 -24.34 10.84 9.51
C PRO A 192 -24.54 12.28 10.00
N PHE A 193 -25.57 12.50 10.84
CA PHE A 193 -25.98 13.81 11.35
C PHE A 193 -24.78 14.61 11.87
N VAL A 194 -24.39 15.65 11.13
CA VAL A 194 -23.45 16.66 11.61
C VAL A 194 -24.32 17.76 12.24
N PRO A 195 -24.31 17.94 13.57
CA PRO A 195 -25.18 18.91 14.23
C PRO A 195 -24.95 20.33 13.67
N LEU A 196 -26.06 20.99 13.32
CA LEU A 196 -26.12 22.40 12.93
C LEU A 196 -25.67 23.25 14.13
N GLY A 197 -24.39 23.56 14.18
CA GLY A 197 -23.75 24.35 15.24
C GLY A 197 -22.25 24.54 15.04
N SER A 198 -21.60 23.66 14.27
CA SER A 198 -20.18 23.78 13.92
C SER A 198 -19.97 24.64 12.65
N LYS A 199 -20.43 25.89 12.64
CA LYS A 199 -19.76 26.91 11.80
C LYS A 199 -18.55 27.40 12.58
N GLY A 200 -17.48 26.60 12.61
CA GLY A 200 -16.26 27.00 13.33
C GLY A 200 -15.23 25.92 13.67
N VAL A 201 -15.46 24.63 13.39
CA VAL A 201 -14.51 23.56 13.75
C VAL A 201 -13.86 22.93 12.51
N HIS A 202 -13.76 23.66 11.40
CA HIS A 202 -12.96 23.24 10.24
C HIS A 202 -11.45 23.45 10.44
N GLU A 203 -11.01 23.93 11.61
CA GLU A 203 -9.60 24.27 11.87
C GLU A 203 -8.96 23.49 13.04
N ILE A 204 -9.67 22.59 13.72
CA ILE A 204 -9.14 21.97 14.96
C ILE A 204 -9.24 20.44 14.96
N ILE A 205 -8.83 19.74 13.89
CA ILE A 205 -8.25 18.38 14.01
C ILE A 205 -7.23 18.11 12.87
N TYR A 206 -6.49 19.14 12.44
CA TYR A 206 -5.26 18.96 11.63
C TYR A 206 -4.11 19.81 12.21
N ALA A 207 -4.10 19.97 13.54
CA ALA A 207 -2.98 20.54 14.28
C ALA A 207 -2.40 19.48 15.21
N THR A 208 -1.70 18.53 14.62
CA THR A 208 -0.57 17.85 15.26
C THR A 208 0.50 17.71 14.19
N ASN A 209 1.64 18.35 14.45
CA ASN A 209 2.85 18.46 13.65
C ASN A 209 3.23 17.21 12.84
#